data_AF-A0A933UHF2-F1
#
_entry.id   AF-A0A933UHF2-F1
#
_cell.length_a   1.000
_cell.length_b   1.000
_cell.length_c   1.000
_cell.angle_alpha   90.00
_cell.angle_beta   90.00
_cell.angle_gamma   90.00
#
_symmetry.space_group_name_H-M   'P 1'
#
loop_
_entity.id
_entity.type
_entity.pdbx_description
1 polymer ?
#
loop_
_entity_poly.entity_id
_entity_poly.type
_entity_poly.pdbx_seq_one_letter_code
_entity_poly.pdbx_strand_id
1 'polypeptide(L)'
;MTGCVGHADGPRHATVYAPPPPVYVEAGVVLQDDYVYYPGYQVYYNSYRRHYVYRDGRSWVARPAPPRVSVDVLFASPSVRLDFHDHPSIHHPTIVRQYPKHWAPPGSNPNHGKGNKDKGKGNDRGGRR
;
A
#
# COMPACT_ATOMS: atom_id res chain seq x y z
N MET A 1 -33.72 59.98 -32.07
CA MET A 1 -32.29 60.36 -32.16
C MET A 1 -31.80 60.44 -30.73
N THR A 2 -31.11 59.42 -30.24
CA THR A 2 -30.82 59.24 -28.81
C THR A 2 -29.32 59.29 -28.58
N GLY A 3 -28.82 60.40 -28.04
CA GLY A 3 -27.67 60.43 -27.12
C GLY A 3 -28.21 60.30 -25.69
N CYS A 4 -27.48 59.95 -24.63
CA CYS A 4 -26.11 60.30 -24.25
C CYS A 4 -25.55 59.32 -23.17
N VAL A 5 -24.22 59.40 -22.91
CA VAL A 5 -23.47 59.04 -21.66
C VAL A 5 -23.22 57.52 -21.44
N GLY A 6 -22.05 57.00 -21.06
CA GLY A 6 -20.79 57.58 -20.56
C GLY A 6 -20.27 56.71 -19.39
N HIS A 7 -19.08 56.11 -19.58
CA HIS A 7 -18.12 55.54 -18.61
C HIS A 7 -18.55 54.54 -17.50
N ALA A 8 -17.90 53.37 -17.46
CA ALA A 8 -17.12 52.91 -16.31
C ALA A 8 -16.22 51.71 -16.68
N ASP A 9 -14.97 51.80 -16.26
CA ASP A 9 -13.87 50.84 -16.40
C ASP A 9 -13.99 49.70 -15.38
N GLY A 10 -13.67 48.46 -15.77
CA GLY A 10 -13.44 47.35 -14.84
C GLY A 10 -13.25 45.98 -15.52
N PRO A 11 -12.33 45.12 -15.04
CA PRO A 11 -11.36 44.53 -15.97
C PRO A 11 -11.24 42.98 -15.90
N ARG A 12 -10.50 42.41 -16.86
CA ARG A 12 -9.77 41.11 -16.82
C ARG A 12 -10.64 39.84 -16.82
N HIS A 13 -11.11 39.44 -17.99
CA HIS A 13 -11.32 38.00 -18.26
C HIS A 13 -9.95 37.39 -18.56
N ALA A 14 -9.18 37.11 -17.50
CA ALA A 14 -8.08 36.16 -17.59
C ALA A 14 -8.71 34.79 -17.86
N THR A 15 -8.71 34.37 -19.12
CA THR A 15 -9.02 33.01 -19.50
C THR A 15 -7.97 32.12 -18.87
N VAL A 16 -8.28 31.58 -17.68
CA VAL A 16 -7.47 30.55 -17.05
C VAL A 16 -7.52 29.35 -17.98
N TYR A 17 -6.46 29.17 -18.77
CA TYR A 17 -6.20 27.91 -19.44
C TYR A 17 -5.91 26.89 -18.34
N ALA A 18 -6.95 26.24 -17.83
CA ALA A 18 -6.78 25.02 -17.06
C ALA A 18 -6.43 23.93 -18.08
N PRO A 19 -5.20 23.38 -18.06
CA PRO A 19 -4.93 22.20 -18.86
C PRO A 19 -5.96 21.12 -18.47
N PRO A 20 -6.54 20.39 -19.43
CA PRO A 20 -7.37 19.25 -19.09
C PRO A 20 -6.55 18.33 -18.17
N PRO A 21 -7.17 17.67 -17.16
CA PRO A 21 -6.44 16.72 -16.33
C PRO A 21 -5.72 15.74 -17.26
N PRO A 22 -4.44 15.41 -17.02
CA PRO A 22 -3.70 14.52 -17.89
C PRO A 22 -4.51 13.22 -18.05
N VAL A 23 -5.03 13.00 -19.25
CA VAL A 23 -5.61 11.72 -19.64
C VAL A 23 -4.41 10.81 -19.83
N TYR A 24 -4.06 10.06 -18.79
CA TYR A 24 -3.11 8.97 -18.89
C TYR A 24 -3.73 7.92 -19.80
N VAL A 25 -3.40 7.97 -21.08
CA VAL A 25 -3.62 6.86 -22.02
C VAL A 25 -2.56 5.81 -21.69
N GLU A 26 -2.89 4.96 -20.73
CA GLU A 26 -2.06 3.80 -20.42
C GLU A 26 -2.24 2.79 -21.56
N ALA A 27 -1.17 2.58 -22.34
CA ALA A 27 -1.12 1.58 -23.37
C ALA A 27 -1.49 0.22 -22.76
N GLY A 28 -2.57 -0.39 -23.26
CA GLY A 28 -3.26 -1.53 -22.65
C GLY A 28 -2.39 -2.74 -22.37
N VAL A 29 -1.72 -2.72 -21.22
CA VAL A 29 -1.38 -3.93 -20.47
C VAL A 29 -2.55 -4.12 -19.53
N VAL A 30 -3.23 -5.26 -19.59
CA VAL A 30 -4.24 -5.61 -18.59
C VAL A 30 -3.48 -5.83 -17.28
N LEU A 31 -3.33 -4.77 -16.51
CA LEU A 31 -2.63 -4.77 -15.25
C LEU A 31 -3.56 -5.35 -14.22
N GLN A 32 -3.41 -6.66 -14.03
CA GLN A 32 -4.06 -7.38 -12.97
C GLN A 32 -3.52 -6.84 -11.65
N ASP A 33 -4.41 -6.29 -10.83
CA ASP A 33 -4.01 -5.80 -9.52
C ASP A 33 -3.67 -7.01 -8.64
N ASP A 34 -2.42 -7.07 -8.18
CA ASP A 34 -1.95 -8.12 -7.27
C ASP A 34 -2.01 -7.62 -5.83
N TYR A 35 -2.89 -8.22 -5.03
CA TYR A 35 -3.13 -7.81 -3.65
C TYR A 35 -2.44 -8.71 -2.62
N VAL A 36 -1.78 -8.07 -1.66
CA VAL A 36 -1.28 -8.70 -0.43
C VAL A 36 -2.10 -8.18 0.74
N TYR A 37 -2.77 -9.07 1.46
CA TYR A 37 -3.56 -8.72 2.63
C TYR A 37 -2.74 -8.87 3.91
N TYR A 38 -2.81 -7.85 4.77
CA TYR A 38 -2.21 -7.82 6.10
C TYR A 38 -3.31 -7.89 7.16
N PRO A 39 -3.59 -9.08 7.73
CA PRO A 39 -4.75 -9.30 8.60
C PRO A 39 -4.75 -8.41 9.85
N GLY A 40 -3.57 -8.24 10.48
CA GLY A 40 -3.42 -7.43 11.71
C GLY A 40 -3.88 -5.98 11.56
N TYR A 41 -3.81 -5.45 10.34
CA TYR A 41 -4.16 -4.06 10.02
C TYR A 41 -5.38 -3.95 9.11
N GLN A 42 -5.87 -5.06 8.55
CA GLN A 42 -6.91 -5.11 7.52
C GLN A 42 -6.58 -4.22 6.31
N VAL A 43 -5.32 -4.24 5.91
CA VAL A 43 -4.78 -3.44 4.79
C VAL A 43 -4.50 -4.35 3.62
N TYR A 44 -4.86 -3.89 2.42
CA TYR A 44 -4.57 -4.55 1.15
C TYR A 44 -3.49 -3.74 0.45
N TYR A 45 -2.32 -4.32 0.24
CA TYR A 45 -1.27 -3.71 -0.54
C TYR A 45 -1.37 -4.17 -2.00
N ASN A 46 -1.56 -3.24 -2.91
CA ASN A 46 -1.48 -3.48 -4.34
C ASN A 46 -0.02 -3.32 -4.76
N SER A 47 0.63 -4.41 -5.15
CA SER A 47 2.05 -4.42 -5.49
C SER A 47 2.34 -3.69 -6.81
N TYR A 48 1.40 -3.75 -7.74
CA TYR A 48 1.51 -3.12 -9.05
C TYR A 48 1.47 -1.60 -8.94
N ARG A 49 0.45 -1.07 -8.28
CA ARG A 49 0.28 0.38 -8.07
C ARG A 49 1.11 0.92 -6.91
N ARG A 50 1.67 0.07 -6.05
CA ARG A 50 2.35 0.44 -4.79
C ARG A 50 1.48 1.29 -3.87
N HIS A 51 0.20 0.93 -3.76
CA HIS A 51 -0.78 1.63 -2.93
C HIS A 51 -1.36 0.69 -1.87
N TYR A 52 -1.75 1.28 -0.75
CA TYR A 52 -2.43 0.64 0.36
C TYR A 52 -3.91 0.97 0.31
N VAL A 53 -4.74 -0.06 0.20
CA VAL A 53 -6.20 0.03 0.18
C VAL A 53 -6.73 -0.46 1.53
N TYR A 54 -7.54 0.36 2.19
CA TYR A 54 -8.09 0.03 3.50
C TYR A 54 -9.40 0.79 3.75
N ARG A 55 -10.13 0.38 4.79
CA ARG A 55 -11.32 1.11 5.25
C ARG A 55 -10.94 2.24 6.19
N ASP A 56 -11.33 3.45 5.84
CA ASP A 56 -11.32 4.62 6.72
C ASP A 56 -12.76 4.98 7.08
N GLY A 57 -13.18 4.55 8.28
CA GLY A 57 -14.57 4.61 8.70
C GLY A 57 -15.49 3.79 7.78
N ARG A 58 -16.33 4.47 7.00
CA ARG A 58 -17.29 3.85 6.06
C ARG A 58 -16.80 3.83 4.61
N SER A 59 -15.69 4.49 4.32
CA SER A 59 -15.17 4.62 2.96
C SER A 59 -13.97 3.72 2.74
N TRP A 60 -13.80 3.28 1.50
CA TRP A 60 -12.57 2.67 1.03
C TRP A 60 -11.64 3.76 0.51
N VAL A 61 -10.38 3.70 0.93
CA VAL A 61 -9.36 4.65 0.51
C VAL A 61 -8.14 3.90 -0.02
N ALA A 62 -7.52 4.44 -1.06
CA ALA A 62 -6.23 4.01 -1.56
C ALA A 62 -5.21 5.12 -1.30
N ARG A 63 -4.10 4.82 -0.62
CA ARG A 63 -3.06 5.78 -0.28
C ARG A 63 -1.66 5.22 -0.53
N PRO A 64 -0.65 6.07 -0.80
CA PRO A 64 0.74 5.62 -0.98
C PRO A 64 1.43 5.23 0.35
N ALA A 65 0.77 5.41 1.49
CA ALA A 65 1.28 5.04 2.81
C ALA A 65 0.22 4.26 3.60
N PRO A 66 0.65 3.30 4.44
CA PRO A 66 -0.27 2.50 5.24
C PRO A 66 -0.86 3.29 6.43
N PRO A 67 -2.05 2.92 6.90
CA PRO A 67 -2.70 3.63 7.99
C PRO A 67 -2.03 3.32 9.33
N ARG A 68 -1.58 4.38 10.03
CA ARG A 68 -1.21 4.33 11.47
C ARG A 68 -0.06 3.38 11.82
N VAL A 69 0.68 2.86 10.83
CA VAL A 69 1.79 1.93 10.99
C VAL A 69 2.91 2.31 10.02
N SER A 70 4.17 2.03 10.37
CA SER A 70 5.26 2.16 9.41
C SER A 70 5.24 1.02 8.39
N VAL A 71 5.79 1.28 7.21
CA VAL A 71 5.90 0.28 6.14
C VAL A 71 6.70 -0.94 6.59
N ASP A 72 7.80 -0.74 7.31
CA ASP A 72 8.66 -1.84 7.80
C ASP A 72 7.90 -2.79 8.75
N VAL A 73 7.10 -2.22 9.65
CA VAL A 73 6.30 -3.01 10.61
C VAL A 73 5.20 -3.77 9.88
N LEU A 74 4.55 -3.14 8.89
CA LEU A 74 3.54 -3.81 8.07
C LEU A 74 4.15 -4.99 7.31
N PHE A 75 5.31 -4.81 6.67
CA PHE A 75 5.99 -5.85 5.91
C PHE A 75 6.58 -6.96 6.77
N ALA A 76 6.96 -6.68 8.02
CA ALA A 76 7.37 -7.71 8.99
C ALA A 76 6.18 -8.53 9.55
N SER A 77 4.94 -8.09 9.30
CA SER A 77 3.75 -8.74 9.84
C SER A 77 3.28 -9.92 8.98
N PRO A 78 2.51 -10.85 9.57
CA PRO A 78 1.76 -11.86 8.82
C PRO A 78 1.01 -11.27 7.64
N SER A 79 1.15 -11.90 6.47
CA SER A 79 0.48 -11.48 5.25
C SER A 79 0.02 -12.68 4.41
N VAL A 80 -0.93 -12.42 3.53
CA VAL A 80 -1.54 -13.40 2.64
C VAL A 80 -1.57 -12.83 1.24
N ARG A 81 -1.03 -13.56 0.26
CA ARG A 81 -1.20 -13.22 -1.15
C ARG A 81 -2.61 -13.62 -1.57
N LEU A 82 -3.29 -12.71 -2.25
CA LEU A 82 -4.66 -12.89 -2.72
C LEU A 82 -4.65 -13.12 -4.22
N ASP A 83 -5.57 -13.96 -4.69
CA ASP A 83 -5.67 -14.40 -6.09
C ASP A 83 -6.80 -13.71 -6.86
N PHE A 84 -7.29 -12.58 -6.35
CA PHE A 84 -8.29 -11.76 -7.04
C PHE A 84 -7.65 -10.44 -7.48
N HIS A 85 -8.19 -9.90 -8.57
CA HIS A 85 -7.67 -8.68 -9.20
C HIS A 85 -8.66 -7.52 -9.16
N ASP A 86 -9.89 -7.75 -8.68
CA ASP A 86 -10.89 -6.71 -8.49
C ASP A 86 -10.67 -5.92 -7.18
N HIS A 87 -11.46 -4.86 -6.99
CA HIS A 87 -11.32 -4.00 -5.82
C HIS A 87 -11.61 -4.76 -4.50
N PRO A 88 -10.79 -4.59 -3.43
CA PRO A 88 -10.91 -5.36 -2.18
C PRO A 88 -12.27 -5.27 -1.48
N SER A 89 -13.05 -4.21 -1.75
CA SER A 89 -14.38 -4.02 -1.16
C SER A 89 -15.34 -5.18 -1.40
N ILE A 90 -15.21 -5.87 -2.54
CA ILE A 90 -16.07 -6.98 -2.93
C ILE A 90 -15.75 -8.23 -2.08
N HIS A 91 -14.46 -8.47 -1.83
CA HIS A 91 -14.00 -9.70 -1.17
C HIS A 91 -13.76 -9.53 0.34
N HIS A 92 -13.68 -8.30 0.84
CA HIS A 92 -13.37 -7.99 2.24
C HIS A 92 -14.19 -8.78 3.26
N PRO A 93 -15.54 -8.91 3.13
CA PRO A 93 -16.34 -9.67 4.10
C PRO A 93 -15.91 -11.14 4.22
N THR A 94 -15.48 -11.75 3.12
CA THR A 94 -14.99 -13.14 3.09
C THR A 94 -13.57 -13.22 3.64
N ILE A 95 -12.69 -12.30 3.23
CA ILE A 95 -11.27 -12.29 3.61
C ILE A 95 -11.10 -12.11 5.12
N VAL A 96 -11.84 -11.19 5.76
CA VAL A 96 -11.72 -10.98 7.21
C VAL A 96 -12.23 -12.15 8.04
N ARG A 97 -13.11 -12.99 7.47
CA ARG A 97 -13.59 -14.23 8.11
C ARG A 97 -12.55 -15.32 8.00
N GLN A 98 -11.92 -15.46 6.83
CA GLN A 98 -10.88 -16.46 6.58
C GLN A 98 -9.56 -16.11 7.28
N TYR A 99 -9.23 -14.82 7.34
CA TYR A 99 -8.00 -14.26 7.90
C TYR A 99 -8.35 -13.16 8.90
N PRO A 100 -8.77 -13.54 10.13
CA PRO A 100 -9.09 -12.58 11.19
C PRO A 100 -7.85 -11.79 11.62
N LYS A 101 -8.04 -10.68 12.37
CA LYS A 101 -6.93 -9.78 12.75
C LYS A 101 -5.76 -10.45 13.47
N HIS A 102 -6.04 -11.44 14.31
CA HIS A 102 -5.04 -12.18 15.06
C HIS A 102 -4.55 -13.45 14.33
N TRP A 103 -4.87 -13.57 13.04
CA TRP A 103 -4.40 -14.69 12.23
C TRP A 103 -2.88 -14.65 12.08
N ALA A 104 -2.27 -15.83 12.18
CA ALA A 104 -0.87 -16.07 11.88
C ALA A 104 -0.75 -17.30 10.97
N PRO A 105 0.22 -17.35 10.05
CA PRO A 105 0.41 -18.50 9.20
C PRO A 105 0.75 -19.73 10.06
N PRO A 106 0.21 -20.91 9.74
CA PRO A 106 0.58 -22.14 10.42
C PRO A 106 2.10 -22.34 10.33
N GLY A 107 2.77 -22.52 11.47
CA GLY A 107 4.23 -22.63 11.57
C GLY A 107 4.97 -21.33 11.89
N SER A 108 4.26 -20.20 12.06
CA SER A 108 4.84 -18.93 12.53
C SER A 108 5.13 -19.00 14.04
N ASN A 109 6.12 -19.80 14.42
CA ASN A 109 6.65 -19.79 15.77
C ASN A 109 7.60 -18.58 15.90
N PRO A 110 7.44 -17.67 16.88
CA PRO A 110 8.30 -16.49 17.04
C PRO A 110 9.74 -16.81 17.48
N ASN A 111 10.11 -18.09 17.54
CA ASN A 111 11.39 -18.56 18.05
C ASN A 111 12.37 -18.95 16.93
N HIS A 112 12.44 -18.16 15.86
CA HIS A 112 13.58 -18.23 14.91
C HIS A 112 14.66 -17.23 15.33
N GLY A 113 15.08 -17.33 16.59
CA GLY A 113 16.28 -16.69 17.10
C GLY A 113 17.52 -17.37 16.55
N LYS A 114 18.33 -16.61 15.82
CA LYS A 114 19.79 -16.74 15.63
C LYS A 114 20.38 -18.12 15.94
N GLY A 115 20.49 -18.96 14.91
CA GLY A 115 21.55 -19.97 14.85
C GLY A 115 22.86 -19.34 14.38
N ASN A 116 23.42 -18.36 15.12
CA ASN A 116 24.80 -17.95 14.91
C ASN A 116 25.66 -19.14 15.36
N LYS A 117 26.15 -19.92 14.40
CA LYS A 117 27.07 -21.03 14.65
C LYS A 117 28.47 -20.47 14.87
N ASP A 118 28.63 -19.63 15.90
CA ASP A 118 29.92 -19.24 16.43
C ASP A 118 30.47 -20.42 17.24
N LYS A 119 31.16 -21.33 16.54
CA LYS A 119 32.12 -22.24 17.19
C LYS A 119 33.54 -21.81 16.85
N GLY A 120 33.89 -20.61 17.28
CA GLY A 120 35.27 -20.31 17.66
C GLY A 120 35.48 -20.75 19.11
N LYS A 121 36.16 -21.87 19.34
CA LYS A 121 36.79 -22.13 20.65
C LYS A 121 37.98 -23.10 20.52
N GLY A 122 39.18 -22.57 20.74
CA GLY A 122 40.30 -23.31 21.32
C GLY A 122 41.54 -23.49 20.42
N ASN A 123 42.45 -22.51 20.46
CA ASN A 123 43.89 -22.79 20.34
C ASN A 123 44.34 -23.64 21.54
N ASP A 124 45.26 -24.59 21.32
CA ASP A 124 46.62 -24.62 21.89
C ASP A 124 47.24 -26.03 21.94
N ARG A 125 48.39 -26.14 21.25
CA ARG A 125 49.62 -26.91 21.54
C ARG A 125 49.51 -28.35 22.08
N GLY A 126 49.96 -29.29 21.25
CA GLY A 126 50.50 -30.59 21.69
C GLY A 126 51.42 -31.16 20.63
N GLY A 127 52.74 -31.03 20.84
CA GLY A 127 53.76 -31.44 19.88
C GLY A 127 53.82 -32.94 19.60
N ARG A 128 54.42 -33.28 18.46
CA ARG A 128 54.97 -34.62 18.21
C ARG A 128 55.93 -34.62 17.01
N ARG A 129 57.15 -35.07 17.34
CA ARG A 129 58.19 -35.69 16.49
C ARG A 129 59.09 -34.77 15.69
#